data_AF-A0A090W2G1-F1
#
_entry.id   AF-A0A090W2G1-F1
#
_cell.length_a   1.000
_cell.length_b   1.000
_cell.length_c   1.000
_cell.angle_alpha   90.00
_cell.angle_beta   90.00
_cell.angle_gamma   90.00
#
_symmetry.space_group_name_H-M   'P 1'
#
loop_
_entity.id
_entity.type
_entity.pdbx_description
1 polymer ?
#
loop_
_entity_poly.entity_id
_entity_poly.type
_entity_poly.pdbx_seq_one_letter_code
_entity_poly.pdbx_strand_id
1 'polypeptide(L)'
;MHGDYLEETFLKILTALDIDSGGHIWKNFKEELPEIRKKLDLDAIAFEKNDPASHCIEEIYLAYPGFHAISIYRLSHALYKLNVHILPRMMTEYIHGITGIDIHPEQPLANRFI
;
A
#
# COMPACT_ATOMS: atom_id res chain seq x y z
N MET A 1 9.86 10.85 18.18
CA MET A 1 10.06 9.49 18.73
C MET A 1 9.57 8.38 17.79
N HIS A 2 8.32 8.33 17.32
CA HIS A 2 7.91 7.27 16.36
C HIS A 2 8.21 7.60 14.88
N GLY A 3 8.14 8.88 14.48
CA GLY A 3 8.42 9.28 13.10
C GLY A 3 9.86 9.00 12.66
N ASP A 4 10.81 9.21 13.59
CA ASP A 4 12.24 9.01 13.35
C ASP A 4 12.57 7.53 13.10
N TYR A 5 11.91 6.62 13.84
CA TYR A 5 12.11 5.17 13.69
C TYR A 5 11.67 4.63 12.32
N LEU A 6 10.51 5.08 11.82
CA LEU A 6 10.00 4.63 10.52
C LEU A 6 10.90 5.12 9.38
N GLU A 7 11.32 6.38 9.45
CA GLU A 7 12.26 6.97 8.49
C GLU A 7 13.58 6.21 8.48
N GLU A 8 14.21 6.01 9.65
CA GLU A 8 15.46 5.27 9.76
C GLU A 8 15.35 3.83 9.24
N THR A 9 14.25 3.14 9.56
CA THR A 9 14.04 1.75 9.12
C THR A 9 13.85 1.69 7.61
N PHE A 10 13.05 2.61 7.05
CA PHE A 10 12.86 2.71 5.61
C PHE A 10 14.18 2.99 4.88
N LEU A 11 14.99 3.93 5.38
CA LEU A 11 16.30 4.24 4.81
C LEU A 11 17.25 3.04 4.87
N LYS A 12 17.29 2.31 6.00
CA LYS A 12 18.09 1.08 6.14
C LYS A 12 17.70 0.02 5.10
N ILE A 13 16.39 -0.16 4.86
CA ILE A 13 15.90 -1.09 3.84
C ILE A 13 16.36 -0.65 2.45
N LEU A 14 16.21 0.63 2.10
CA LEU A 14 16.63 1.13 0.79
C LEU A 14 18.14 1.04 0.57
N THR A 15 18.95 1.35 1.59
CA THR A 15 20.40 1.15 1.53
C THR A 15 20.76 -0.32 1.32
N ALA A 16 20.06 -1.25 1.98
CA ALA A 16 20.28 -2.69 1.78
C ALA A 16 19.87 -3.19 0.39
N LEU A 17 19.13 -2.39 -0.38
CA LEU A 17 18.74 -2.65 -1.76
C LEU A 17 19.58 -1.85 -2.78
N ASP A 18 20.72 -1.29 -2.35
CA ASP A 18 21.61 -0.45 -3.17
C ASP A 18 20.91 0.79 -3.77
N ILE A 19 19.99 1.40 -3.02
CA ILE A 19 19.27 2.62 -3.42
C ILE A 19 19.81 3.82 -2.64
N ASP A 20 20.66 4.61 -3.30
CA ASP A 20 21.36 5.76 -2.68
C ASP A 20 20.44 6.97 -2.41
N SER A 21 19.30 7.08 -3.10
CA SER A 21 18.38 8.24 -3.02
C SER A 21 17.26 8.08 -1.97
N GLY A 22 17.51 7.29 -0.91
CA GLY A 22 16.47 6.90 0.05
C GLY A 22 15.75 8.08 0.74
N GLY A 23 16.47 9.15 1.08
CA GLY A 23 15.87 10.33 1.72
C GLY A 23 14.87 11.07 0.83
N HIS A 24 15.18 11.21 -0.46
CA HIS A 24 14.27 11.83 -1.43
C HIS A 24 13.04 10.95 -1.66
N ILE A 25 13.25 9.64 -1.81
CA ILE A 25 12.16 8.66 -1.98
C ILE A 25 11.22 8.69 -0.77
N TRP A 26 11.77 8.65 0.45
CA TRP A 26 10.99 8.70 1.68
C TRP A 26 10.16 9.98 1.78
N LYS A 27 10.77 11.14 1.47
CA LYS A 27 10.05 12.42 1.46
C LYS A 27 8.86 12.39 0.50
N ASN A 28 9.08 12.01 -0.76
CA ASN A 28 8.01 11.97 -1.76
C ASN A 28 6.93 10.94 -1.40
N PHE A 29 7.34 9.78 -0.87
CA PHE A 29 6.40 8.75 -0.42
C PHE A 29 5.53 9.24 0.74
N LYS A 30 6.12 9.93 1.73
CA LYS A 30 5.37 10.56 2.83
C LYS A 30 4.34 11.58 2.32
N GLU A 31 4.69 12.37 1.31
CA GLU A 31 3.80 13.37 0.71
C GLU A 31 2.60 12.73 -0.01
N GLU A 32 2.73 11.49 -0.50
CA GLU A 32 1.63 10.74 -1.15
C GLU A 32 0.67 10.08 -0.14
N LEU A 33 1.08 9.85 1.11
CA LEU A 33 0.28 9.11 2.12
C LEU A 33 -1.14 9.67 2.33
N PRO A 34 -1.38 11.00 2.40
CA PRO A 34 -2.73 11.54 2.55
C PRO A 34 -3.65 11.18 1.37
N GLU A 35 -3.13 11.20 0.14
CA GLU A 35 -3.91 10.85 -1.05
C GLU A 35 -4.15 9.34 -1.15
N ILE A 36 -3.16 8.53 -0.78
CA ILE A 36 -3.33 7.07 -0.64
C ILE A 36 -4.43 6.78 0.37
N ARG A 37 -4.42 7.45 1.53
CA ARG A 37 -5.44 7.28 2.57
C ARG A 37 -6.84 7.58 2.04
N LYS A 38 -7.03 8.72 1.34
CA LYS A 38 -8.32 9.07 0.72
C LYS A 38 -8.82 8.00 -0.25
N LYS A 39 -7.93 7.43 -1.07
CA LYS A 39 -8.28 6.35 -2.00
C LYS A 39 -8.71 5.09 -1.26
N LEU A 40 -8.01 4.73 -0.17
CA LEU A 40 -8.38 3.58 0.66
C LEU A 40 -9.73 3.77 1.34
N ASP A 41 -10.05 4.97 1.82
CA ASP A 41 -11.38 5.23 2.38
C ASP A 41 -12.48 5.03 1.31
N LEU A 42 -12.24 5.43 0.06
CA LEU A 42 -13.17 5.21 -1.06
C LEU A 42 -13.31 3.73 -1.46
N ASP A 43 -12.22 2.96 -1.36
CA ASP A 43 -12.25 1.52 -1.60
C ASP A 43 -13.04 0.81 -0.49
N ALA A 44 -12.82 1.16 0.77
CA ALA A 44 -13.57 0.57 1.89
C ALA A 44 -15.08 0.79 1.74
N ILE A 45 -15.49 2.00 1.36
CA ILE A 45 -16.88 2.33 1.03
C ILE A 45 -17.39 1.52 -0.18
N ALA A 46 -16.52 1.14 -1.11
CA ALA A 46 -16.90 0.27 -2.24
C ALA A 46 -17.18 -1.16 -1.78
N PHE A 47 -16.27 -1.74 -1.00
CA PHE A 47 -16.45 -3.08 -0.43
C PHE A 47 -17.74 -3.16 0.39
N GLU A 48 -17.97 -2.22 1.31
CA GLU A 48 -19.19 -2.20 2.13
C GLU A 48 -20.45 -2.13 1.26
N LYS A 49 -20.48 -1.27 0.24
CA LYS A 49 -21.67 -1.11 -0.62
C LYS A 49 -21.92 -2.30 -1.54
N ASN A 50 -20.88 -3.02 -1.94
CA ASN A 50 -20.98 -4.12 -2.88
C ASN A 50 -21.17 -5.48 -2.20
N ASP A 51 -20.92 -5.57 -0.89
CA ASP A 51 -21.11 -6.79 -0.10
C ASP A 51 -22.29 -6.67 0.87
N PRO A 52 -23.46 -7.26 0.53
CA PRO A 52 -24.61 -7.31 1.43
C PRO A 52 -24.35 -8.07 2.74
N ALA A 53 -23.28 -8.86 2.82
CA ALA A 53 -22.89 -9.58 4.04
C ALA A 53 -22.01 -8.73 4.97
N SER A 54 -21.51 -7.58 4.52
CA SER A 54 -20.78 -6.66 5.37
C SER A 54 -21.70 -6.00 6.40
N HIS A 55 -21.24 -5.91 7.65
CA HIS A 55 -22.01 -5.29 8.73
C HIS A 55 -21.67 -3.81 8.93
N CYS A 56 -20.42 -3.42 8.70
CA CYS A 56 -19.96 -2.04 8.79
C CYS A 56 -18.59 -1.85 8.11
N ILE A 57 -18.22 -0.59 7.87
CA ILE A 57 -16.92 -0.24 7.28
C ILE A 57 -15.71 -0.68 8.11
N GLU A 58 -15.83 -0.74 9.45
CA GLU A 58 -14.76 -1.21 10.34
C GLU A 58 -14.42 -2.67 10.08
N GLU A 59 -15.41 -3.50 9.73
CA GLU A 59 -15.18 -4.89 9.32
C GLU A 59 -14.32 -4.96 8.06
N ILE A 60 -14.58 -4.08 7.09
CA ILE A 60 -13.79 -3.97 5.87
C ILE A 60 -12.33 -3.64 6.18
N TYR A 61 -12.10 -2.62 7.02
CA TYR A 61 -10.75 -2.22 7.40
C TYR A 61 -9.98 -3.34 8.12
N LEU A 62 -10.66 -4.08 9.00
CA LEU A 62 -10.00 -5.01 9.91
C LEU A 62 -9.86 -6.43 9.37
N ALA A 63 -10.80 -6.89 8.53
CA ALA A 63 -10.92 -8.31 8.22
C ALA A 63 -11.00 -8.65 6.72
N TYR A 64 -11.26 -7.69 5.83
CA TYR A 64 -11.49 -8.03 4.42
C TYR A 64 -10.17 -8.29 3.68
N PRO A 65 -9.90 -9.52 3.21
CA PRO A 65 -8.63 -9.84 2.55
C PRO A 65 -8.45 -9.06 1.25
N GLY A 66 -9.54 -8.80 0.51
CA GLY A 66 -9.51 -7.95 -0.68
C GLY A 66 -9.11 -6.51 -0.38
N PHE A 67 -9.61 -5.96 0.73
CA PHE A 67 -9.25 -4.61 1.17
C PHE A 67 -7.78 -4.54 1.62
N HIS A 68 -7.27 -5.57 2.32
CA HIS A 68 -5.86 -5.66 2.69
C HIS A 68 -4.94 -5.76 1.46
N ALA A 69 -5.32 -6.57 0.47
CA ALA A 69 -4.58 -6.68 -0.80
C ALA A 69 -4.48 -5.33 -1.52
N ILE A 70 -5.59 -4.59 -1.64
CA ILE A 70 -5.61 -3.26 -2.25
C ILE A 70 -4.81 -2.25 -1.43
N SER A 71 -4.88 -2.31 -0.10
CA SER A 71 -4.11 -1.44 0.80
C SER A 71 -2.61 -1.55 0.56
N ILE A 72 -2.10 -2.78 0.53
CA ILE A 72 -0.68 -3.02 0.28
C ILE A 72 -0.31 -2.68 -1.16
N TYR A 73 -1.16 -3.01 -2.14
CA TYR A 73 -0.93 -2.61 -3.53
C TYR A 73 -0.78 -1.09 -3.66
N ARG A 74 -1.66 -0.27 -3.09
CA ARG A 74 -1.61 1.20 -3.27
C ARG A 74 -0.32 1.81 -2.71
N LEU A 75 0.14 1.31 -1.56
CA LEU A 75 1.43 1.69 -0.98
C LEU A 75 2.60 1.24 -1.87
N SER A 76 2.56 0.00 -2.34
CA SER A 76 3.58 -0.59 -3.20
C SER A 76 3.69 0.15 -4.54
N HIS A 77 2.55 0.47 -5.16
CA HIS A 77 2.48 1.22 -6.40
C HIS A 77 3.05 2.64 -6.25
N ALA A 78 2.80 3.31 -5.13
CA ALA A 78 3.38 4.63 -4.86
C ALA A 78 4.91 4.58 -4.79
N LEU A 79 5.50 3.56 -4.16
CA LEU A 79 6.94 3.31 -4.18
C LEU A 79 7.46 2.94 -5.57
N TYR A 80 6.70 2.15 -6.33
CA TYR A 80 7.06 1.79 -7.70
C TYR A 80 7.16 3.01 -8.61
N LYS A 81 6.23 3.97 -8.49
CA LYS A 81 6.29 5.28 -9.20
C LYS A 81 7.57 6.08 -8.88
N LEU A 82 8.23 5.81 -7.77
CA LEU A 82 9.49 6.44 -7.34
C LEU A 82 10.73 5.64 -7.81
N ASN A 83 10.56 4.72 -8.78
CA ASN A 83 11.60 3.83 -9.31
C ASN A 83 12.19 2.86 -8.28
N VAL A 84 11.42 2.50 -7.24
CA VAL A 84 11.78 1.40 -6.34
C VAL A 84 11.13 0.13 -6.88
N HIS A 85 11.92 -0.90 -7.21
CA HIS A 85 11.37 -2.11 -7.84
C HIS A 85 11.23 -3.30 -6.87
N ILE A 86 12.28 -3.59 -6.10
CA ILE A 86 12.33 -4.79 -5.26
C ILE A 86 11.36 -4.69 -4.07
N LEU A 87 11.37 -3.57 -3.34
CA LEU A 87 10.54 -3.40 -2.15
C LEU A 87 9.03 -3.47 -2.46
N PRO A 88 8.49 -2.78 -3.50
CA PRO A 88 7.11 -2.96 -3.92
C PRO A 88 6.74 -4.40 -4.25
N ARG A 89 7.61 -5.13 -4.95
CA ARG A 89 7.35 -6.53 -5.27
C ARG A 89 7.32 -7.41 -4.02
N MET A 90 8.24 -7.19 -3.07
CA MET A 90 8.23 -7.89 -1.79
C MET A 90 6.92 -7.66 -1.03
N MET A 91 6.41 -6.43 -1.03
CA MET A 91 5.14 -6.09 -0.39
C MET A 91 3.95 -6.79 -1.06
N THR A 92 3.86 -6.80 -2.39
CA THR A 92 2.76 -7.45 -3.11
C THR A 92 2.82 -8.97 -3.01
N GLU A 93 4.00 -9.59 -3.04
CA GLU A 93 4.15 -11.04 -2.83
C GLU A 93 3.80 -11.45 -1.39
N TYR A 94 4.15 -10.63 -0.40
CA TYR A 94 3.77 -10.88 0.99
C TYR A 94 2.25 -10.90 1.15
N ILE A 95 1.54 -9.92 0.60
CA ILE A 95 0.08 -9.89 0.72
C ILE A 95 -0.58 -10.96 -0.16
N HIS A 96 0.02 -11.33 -1.30
CA HIS A 96 -0.41 -12.47 -2.10
C HIS A 96 -0.37 -13.77 -1.28
N GLY A 97 0.71 -14.02 -0.54
CA GLY A 97 0.81 -15.20 0.34
C GLY A 97 -0.24 -15.27 1.46
N ILE A 98 -0.73 -14.12 1.93
CA ILE A 98 -1.75 -14.04 2.99
C ILE A 98 -3.17 -14.14 2.44
N THR A 99 -3.43 -13.49 1.30
CA THR A 99 -4.80 -13.28 0.77
C THR A 99 -5.13 -14.16 -0.43
N GLY A 100 -4.12 -14.73 -1.09
CA GLY A 100 -4.25 -15.40 -2.39
C GLY A 100 -4.43 -14.45 -3.58
N ILE A 101 -4.52 -13.13 -3.34
CA ILE A 101 -4.77 -12.12 -4.37
C ILE A 101 -3.43 -11.62 -4.92
N ASP A 102 -3.16 -11.88 -6.20
CA ASP A 102 -1.94 -11.43 -6.89
C ASP A 102 -2.21 -10.12 -7.65
N ILE A 103 -1.60 -9.02 -7.19
CA ILE A 103 -1.65 -7.72 -7.86
C ILE A 103 -0.23 -7.22 -8.05
N HIS A 104 0.17 -7.08 -9.31
CA HIS A 104 1.50 -6.56 -9.64
C HIS A 104 1.58 -5.05 -9.34
N PRO A 105 2.63 -4.54 -8.68
CA PRO A 105 2.71 -3.14 -8.26
C PRO A 105 2.76 -2.15 -9.44
N GLU A 106 3.11 -2.61 -10.63
CA GLU A 106 3.19 -1.78 -11.85
C GLU A 106 1.85 -1.48 -12.49
N GLN A 107 0.85 -2.34 -12.28
CA GLN A 107 -0.44 -2.23 -12.95
C GLN A 107 -1.18 -1.01 -12.42
N PRO A 108 -1.49 0.01 -13.25
CA PRO A 108 -2.24 1.16 -12.78
C PRO A 108 -3.67 0.76 -12.46
N LEU A 109 -4.10 0.97 -11.22
CA LEU A 109 -5.50 0.81 -10.84
C LEU A 109 -6.24 2.13 -10.83
N ALA A 110 -7.53 2.03 -11.13
CA ALA A 110 -8.44 3.17 -11.09
C ALA A 110 -8.45 3.83 -9.69
N ASN A 111 -8.91 5.08 -9.64
CA ASN A 111 -8.98 5.86 -8.40
C ASN A 111 -9.84 5.21 -7.31
N ARG A 112 -10.71 4.28 -7.68
CA ARG A 112 -11.54 3.45 -6.80
C ARG A 112 -11.63 2.05 -7.39
N PHE A 113 -11.52 1.03 -6.55
CA PHE A 113 -11.85 -0.35 -6.89
C PHE A 113 -13.32 -0.65 -6.61
N ILE A 114 -13.92 -1.48 -7.45
CA ILE A 114 -15.32 -1.91 -7.37
C ILE A 114 -15.34 -3.43 -7.30
#